data_AF-A0A953ZWR6-F1
#
_entry.id   AF-A0A953ZWR6-F1
#
_cell.length_a   1.000
_cell.length_b   1.000
_cell.length_c   1.000
_cell.angle_alpha   90.00
_cell.angle_beta   90.00
_cell.angle_gamma   90.00
#
_symmetry.space_group_name_H-M   'P 1'
#
loop_
_entity.id
_entity.type
_entity.pdbx_description
1 polymer ?
#
loop_
_entity_poly.entity_id
_entity_poly.type
_entity_poly.pdbx_seq_one_letter_code
_entity_poly.pdbx_strand_id
1 'polypeptide(L)'
;MSFATHEAGRAHGGLEDDAPLGIAGEADWVLEVVSPSSVTLDRRRLLRKCAGAGVREYWIVDAQRDTIEFDMHALGQDGYACVAVLEGWRESGVFGRGFRLARADDGHGDWQFTLEMR
;
A
#
# COMPACT_ATOMS: atom_id res chain seq x y z
N MET A 1 -8.39 16.22 16.57
CA MET A 1 -9.44 16.70 15.65
C MET A 1 -10.78 16.29 16.21
N SER A 2 -11.75 17.19 16.21
CA SER A 2 -13.12 16.97 16.67
C SER A 2 -13.96 16.51 15.49
N PHE A 3 -14.68 15.39 15.61
CA PHE A 3 -16.05 15.25 15.13
C PHE A 3 -16.76 14.19 16.00
N ALA A 4 -17.91 14.59 16.52
CA ALA A 4 -18.77 13.80 17.39
C ALA A 4 -19.91 13.18 16.57
N THR A 5 -20.28 11.94 16.90
CA THR A 5 -21.61 11.41 16.62
C THR A 5 -22.19 10.85 17.92
N HIS A 6 -23.22 11.53 18.42
CA HIS A 6 -24.19 11.13 19.46
C HIS A 6 -25.15 10.09 18.78
N GLU A 7 -25.66 8.99 19.34
CA GLU A 7 -26.04 8.64 20.71
C GLU A 7 -26.06 7.11 20.97
N ALA A 8 -25.97 6.81 22.27
CA ALA A 8 -26.54 5.70 23.03
C ALA A 8 -26.16 4.25 22.68
N GLY A 9 -25.20 3.73 23.44
CA GLY A 9 -25.04 2.30 23.65
C GLY A 9 -23.85 1.91 24.51
N ARG A 10 -23.94 2.15 25.83
CA ARG A 10 -23.17 1.55 26.94
C ARG A 10 -21.75 1.02 26.61
N ALA A 11 -20.74 1.77 27.06
CA ALA A 11 -19.34 1.34 27.10
C ALA A 11 -19.15 0.06 27.96
N HIS A 12 -18.35 -0.88 27.44
CA HIS A 12 -17.48 -1.72 28.26
C HIS A 12 -16.04 -1.36 27.89
N GLY A 13 -15.28 -0.97 28.90
CA GLY A 13 -13.87 -0.62 28.76
C GLY A 13 -12.99 -1.87 28.68
N GLY A 14 -11.81 -1.65 28.12
CA GLY A 14 -10.68 -2.57 28.19
C GLY A 14 -10.55 -3.42 26.94
N LEU A 15 -9.77 -2.92 25.97
CA LEU A 15 -8.49 -3.50 25.57
C LEU A 15 -7.92 -2.60 24.46
N GLU A 16 -6.61 -2.46 24.48
CA GLU A 16 -5.81 -1.72 23.51
C GLU A 16 -6.11 -2.24 22.10
N ASP A 17 -6.72 -1.43 21.24
CA ASP A 17 -6.95 -1.81 19.84
C ASP A 17 -6.68 -0.60 18.94
N ASP A 18 -5.39 -0.27 18.84
CA ASP A 18 -4.80 0.46 17.71
C ASP A 18 -4.47 -0.53 16.56
N ALA A 19 -5.18 -1.67 16.50
CA ALA A 19 -5.05 -2.57 15.38
C ALA A 19 -5.68 -1.91 14.15
N PRO A 20 -4.93 -1.69 13.05
CA PRO A 20 -5.53 -1.23 11.81
C PRO A 20 -6.63 -2.20 11.42
N LEU A 21 -7.82 -1.67 11.06
CA LEU A 21 -8.99 -2.43 10.61
C LEU A 21 -8.56 -3.59 9.71
N GLY A 22 -8.47 -4.79 10.30
CA GLY A 22 -8.09 -6.00 9.59
C GLY A 22 -9.28 -6.47 8.78
N ILE A 23 -9.26 -6.26 7.46
CA ILE A 23 -10.18 -6.95 6.57
C ILE A 23 -9.82 -8.43 6.62
N ALA A 24 -10.67 -9.23 7.25
CA ALA A 24 -10.57 -10.69 7.23
C ALA A 24 -11.06 -11.21 5.87
N GLY A 25 -10.14 -11.25 4.91
CA GLY A 25 -10.29 -11.86 3.59
C GLY A 25 -8.91 -12.06 2.97
N GLU A 26 -8.75 -13.07 2.12
CA GLU A 26 -7.50 -13.30 1.38
C GLU A 26 -7.36 -12.15 0.36
N ALA A 27 -6.55 -11.15 0.68
CA ALA A 27 -6.39 -9.99 -0.18
C ALA A 27 -5.71 -10.42 -1.49
N ASP A 28 -6.29 -10.08 -2.63
CA ASP A 28 -5.67 -10.37 -3.93
C ASP A 28 -4.42 -9.52 -4.18
N TRP A 29 -4.34 -8.34 -3.56
CA TRP A 29 -3.22 -7.42 -3.68
C TRP A 29 -3.09 -6.56 -2.41
N VAL A 30 -1.89 -6.01 -2.19
CA VAL A 30 -1.59 -5.07 -1.10
C VAL A 30 -0.81 -3.89 -1.67
N LEU A 31 -1.09 -2.67 -1.19
CA LEU A 31 -0.29 -1.48 -1.43
C LEU A 31 0.21 -0.91 -0.11
N GLU A 32 1.53 -0.82 0.02
CA GLU A 32 2.22 -0.18 1.12
C GLU A 32 2.69 1.21 0.69
N VAL A 33 2.27 2.24 1.43
CA VAL A 33 2.85 3.59 1.30
C VAL A 33 3.91 3.73 2.39
N VAL A 34 5.17 3.84 1.97
CA VAL A 34 6.31 3.93 2.87
C VAL A 34 6.37 5.32 3.48
N SER A 35 6.47 5.36 4.82
CA SER A 35 6.78 6.57 5.58
C SER A 35 8.17 6.46 6.22
N PRO A 36 8.84 7.58 6.55
CA PRO A 36 10.20 7.57 7.11
C PRO A 36 10.37 6.73 8.38
N SER A 37 9.28 6.48 9.14
CA SER A 37 9.29 5.72 10.39
C SER A 37 9.07 4.22 10.20
N SER A 38 8.66 3.74 9.02
CA SER A 38 8.46 2.31 8.74
C SER A 38 9.77 1.69 8.24
N VAL A 39 10.69 1.42 9.16
CA VAL A 39 12.05 0.95 8.82
C VAL A 39 12.04 -0.55 8.47
N THR A 40 12.42 -0.87 7.23
CA THR A 40 12.92 -2.13 6.61
C THR A 40 12.56 -3.50 7.21
N LEU A 41 12.69 -3.71 8.53
CA LEU A 41 12.35 -4.95 9.21
C LEU A 41 10.85 -5.25 9.15
N ASP A 42 10.01 -4.22 9.32
CA ASP A 42 8.56 -4.37 9.25
C ASP A 42 8.12 -4.74 7.82
N ARG A 43 8.67 -4.04 6.81
CA ARG A 43 8.46 -4.37 5.38
C ARG A 43 8.81 -5.81 5.03
N ARG A 44 9.96 -6.32 5.48
CA ARG A 44 10.34 -7.73 5.23
C ARG A 44 9.38 -8.71 5.90
N ARG A 45 8.83 -8.37 7.07
CA ARG A 45 7.85 -9.21 7.77
C ARG A 45 6.51 -9.19 7.04
N LEU A 46 6.08 -8.02 6.57
CA LEU A 46 4.83 -7.85 5.83
C LEU A 46 4.88 -8.62 4.50
N LEU A 47 5.95 -8.46 3.72
CA LEU A 47 6.18 -9.22 2.48
C LEU A 47 6.07 -10.74 2.68
N ARG A 48 6.72 -11.30 3.70
CA ARG A 48 6.65 -12.74 3.99
C ARG A 48 5.24 -13.18 4.39
N LYS A 49 4.51 -12.36 5.15
CA LYS A 49 3.12 -12.64 5.52
C LYS A 49 2.20 -12.62 4.31
N CYS A 50 2.33 -11.61 3.44
CA CYS A 50 1.55 -11.49 2.21
C CYS A 50 1.80 -12.68 1.28
N ALA A 51 3.08 -13.08 1.10
CA ALA A 51 3.42 -14.26 0.32
C ALA A 51 2.84 -15.55 0.90
N GLY A 52 2.94 -15.75 2.22
CA GLY A 52 2.37 -16.92 2.90
C GLY A 52 0.85 -16.96 2.90
N ALA A 53 0.19 -15.82 2.72
CA ALA A 53 -1.25 -15.67 2.59
C ALA A 53 -1.73 -15.64 1.13
N GLY A 54 -0.87 -15.97 0.15
CA GLY A 54 -1.29 -16.08 -1.25
C GLY A 54 -1.60 -14.76 -1.97
N VAL A 55 -1.25 -13.61 -1.38
CA VAL A 55 -1.51 -12.29 -1.97
C VAL A 55 -0.78 -12.19 -3.31
N ARG A 56 -1.52 -12.06 -4.41
CA ARG A 56 -0.98 -12.20 -5.77
C ARG A 56 -0.09 -11.03 -6.17
N GLU A 57 -0.35 -9.84 -5.65
CA GLU A 57 0.48 -8.67 -5.91
C GLU A 57 0.79 -7.85 -4.65
N TYR A 58 2.02 -7.35 -4.56
CA TYR A 58 2.48 -6.49 -3.48
C TYR A 58 3.12 -5.24 -4.05
N TRP A 59 2.53 -4.09 -3.78
CA TRP A 59 2.91 -2.81 -4.35
C TRP A 59 3.51 -1.92 -3.26
N ILE A 60 4.57 -1.20 -3.59
CA ILE A 60 5.28 -0.30 -2.69
C ILE A 60 5.29 1.06 -3.33
N VAL A 61 4.87 2.09 -2.59
CA VAL A 61 5.02 3.48 -2.99
C VAL A 61 5.87 4.19 -1.94
N ASP A 62 7.07 4.61 -2.34
CA ASP A 62 7.91 5.52 -1.58
C ASP A 62 7.73 6.93 -2.15
N ALA A 63 7.10 7.80 -1.37
CA ALA A 63 6.78 9.18 -1.73
C ALA A 63 7.67 10.18 -0.97
N GLN A 64 8.92 9.81 -0.65
CA GLN A 64 9.88 10.72 -0.02
C GLN A 64 10.26 11.86 -0.98
N ARG A 65 10.56 13.05 -0.41
CA ARG A 65 10.62 14.33 -1.14
C ARG A 65 11.51 14.31 -2.40
N ASP A 66 12.67 13.65 -2.33
CA ASP A 66 13.67 13.69 -3.41
C ASP A 66 13.62 12.50 -4.37
N THR A 67 13.08 11.36 -3.92
CA THR A 67 13.02 10.12 -4.70
C THR A 67 11.63 9.52 -4.61
N ILE A 68 11.04 9.25 -5.78
CA ILE A 68 9.75 8.58 -5.88
C ILE A 68 10.00 7.19 -6.42
N GLU A 69 9.62 6.18 -5.65
CA GLU A 69 9.67 4.79 -6.08
C GLU A 69 8.26 4.23 -6.05
N PHE A 70 7.84 3.61 -7.15
CA PHE A 70 6.65 2.76 -7.18
C PHE A 70 7.15 1.41 -7.61
N ASP A 71 7.07 0.38 -6.78
CA ASP A 71 7.44 -0.98 -7.17
C ASP A 71 6.22 -1.89 -7.11
N MET A 72 6.11 -2.77 -8.09
CA MET A 72 5.06 -3.78 -8.15
C MET A 72 5.74 -5.13 -8.13
N HIS A 73 5.33 -5.99 -7.21
CA HIS A 73 5.81 -7.36 -7.13
C HIS A 73 4.65 -8.32 -7.36
N ALA A 74 4.85 -9.30 -8.23
CA ALA A 74 3.90 -10.38 -8.47
C ALA A 74 4.36 -11.67 -7.77
N LEU A 75 3.44 -12.40 -7.17
CA LEU A 75 3.72 -13.67 -6.52
C LEU A 75 3.95 -14.75 -7.59
N GLY A 76 5.17 -15.28 -7.64
CA GLY A 76 5.54 -16.42 -8.45
C GLY A 76 5.76 -17.69 -7.63
N GLN A 77 6.27 -18.74 -8.27
CA GLN A 77 6.55 -20.03 -7.62
C GLN A 77 7.62 -19.92 -6.52
N ASP A 78 8.59 -19.03 -6.69
CA ASP A 78 9.71 -18.82 -5.77
C ASP A 78 9.49 -17.60 -4.83
N GLY A 79 8.27 -17.06 -4.81
CA GLY A 79 7.90 -15.85 -4.07
C GLY A 79 7.74 -14.62 -4.95
N TYR A 80 7.78 -13.43 -4.33
CA TYR A 80 7.58 -12.16 -5.04
C TYR A 80 8.74 -11.81 -5.98
N ALA A 81 8.40 -11.47 -7.23
CA ALA A 81 9.33 -10.95 -8.23
C ALA A 81 8.87 -9.58 -8.74
N CYS A 82 9.82 -8.68 -9.04
CA CYS A 82 9.49 -7.36 -9.58
C CYS A 82 8.80 -7.47 -10.95
N VAL A 83 7.69 -6.76 -11.10
CA VAL A 83 7.04 -6.53 -12.39
C VAL A 83 7.85 -5.50 -13.15
N ALA A 84 8.16 -5.82 -14.41
CA ALA A 84 8.96 -4.97 -15.26
C ALA A 84 8.26 -3.62 -15.52
N VAL A 85 9.09 -2.58 -15.68
CA VAL A 85 8.63 -1.24 -16.08
C VAL A 85 8.80 -1.11 -17.59
N LEU A 86 7.70 -0.87 -18.30
CA LEU A 86 7.72 -0.59 -19.73
C LEU A 86 7.12 0.80 -19.96
N GLU A 87 7.94 1.73 -20.45
CA GLU A 87 7.53 3.12 -20.72
C GLU A 87 6.91 3.82 -19.48
N GLY A 88 7.41 3.49 -18.28
CA GLY A 88 6.93 4.02 -17.01
C GLY A 88 5.69 3.30 -16.44
N TRP A 89 5.14 2.31 -17.14
CA TRP A 89 3.98 1.53 -16.71
C TRP A 89 4.38 0.16 -16.16
N ARG A 90 3.63 -0.32 -15.16
CA ARG A 90 3.71 -1.67 -14.62
C ARG A 90 2.37 -2.36 -14.82
N GLU A 91 2.37 -3.53 -15.44
CA GLU A 91 1.16 -4.26 -15.78
C GLU A 91 0.73 -5.15 -14.59
N SER A 92 -0.47 -4.92 -14.08
CA SER A 92 -1.07 -5.75 -13.03
C SER A 92 -1.80 -6.95 -13.65
N GLY A 93 -1.45 -8.14 -13.21
CA GLY A 93 -2.19 -9.36 -13.51
C GLY A 93 -3.48 -9.50 -12.70
N VAL A 94 -3.56 -8.88 -11.51
CA VAL A 94 -4.77 -8.84 -10.67
C VAL A 94 -5.84 -7.96 -11.33
N PHE A 95 -5.47 -6.79 -11.85
CA PHE A 95 -6.41 -5.83 -12.43
C PHE A 95 -6.51 -5.89 -13.97
N GLY A 96 -5.55 -6.52 -14.65
CA GLY A 96 -5.48 -6.54 -16.12
C GLY A 96 -5.35 -5.13 -16.72
N ARG A 97 -4.58 -4.26 -16.06
CA ARG A 97 -4.39 -2.84 -16.39
C ARG A 97 -2.97 -2.41 -16.08
N GLY A 98 -2.53 -1.37 -16.78
CA GLY A 98 -1.23 -0.74 -16.52
C GLY A 98 -1.34 0.35 -15.48
N PHE A 99 -0.40 0.42 -14.54
CA PHE A 99 -0.33 1.46 -13.52
C PHE A 99 1.00 2.22 -13.56
N ARG A 100 0.95 3.52 -13.31
CA ARG A 100 2.13 4.35 -13.07
C ARG A 100 1.87 5.37 -11.99
N LEU A 101 2.91 5.74 -11.26
CA LEU A 101 2.84 6.82 -10.28
C LEU A 101 3.28 8.13 -10.94
N ALA A 102 2.38 9.11 -10.95
CA ALA A 102 2.65 10.47 -11.36
C ALA A 102 2.77 11.39 -10.12
N ARG A 103 3.62 12.41 -10.21
CA ARG A 103 3.68 13.51 -9.24
C ARG A 103 3.41 14.84 -9.93
N ALA A 104 2.69 15.71 -9.24
CA ALA A 104 2.47 17.09 -9.64
C ALA A 104 2.74 18.02 -8.45
N ASP A 105 3.28 19.20 -8.73
CA ASP A 105 3.32 20.30 -7.76
C ASP A 105 1.88 20.78 -7.55
N ASP A 106 1.43 20.83 -6.29
CA ASP A 106 0.07 21.26 -5.96
C ASP A 106 -0.08 22.80 -5.87
N GLY A 107 1.01 23.53 -6.12
CA GLY A 107 1.06 24.99 -6.08
C GLY A 107 1.13 25.59 -4.68
N HIS A 108 1.15 24.76 -3.63
CA HIS A 108 1.16 25.16 -2.22
C HIS A 108 2.41 24.69 -1.48
N GLY A 109 3.37 24.08 -2.20
CA GLY A 109 4.64 23.60 -1.65
C GLY A 109 4.60 22.14 -1.20
N ASP A 110 3.51 21.44 -1.48
CA ASP A 110 3.37 19.99 -1.28
C ASP A 110 3.28 19.27 -2.64
N TRP A 111 3.53 17.96 -2.62
CA TRP A 111 3.48 17.13 -3.81
C TRP A 111 2.17 16.34 -3.84
N GLN A 112 1.44 16.44 -4.95
CA GLN A 112 0.31 15.56 -5.23
C GLN A 112 0.78 14.32 -5.97
N PHE A 113 0.47 13.14 -5.45
CA PHE A 113 0.78 11.86 -6.06
C PHE A 113 -0.49 11.23 -6.62
N THR A 114 -0.45 10.80 -7.88
CA THR A 114 -1.58 10.17 -8.56
C THR A 114 -1.15 8.83 -9.13
N LEU A 115 -1.87 7.78 -8.78
CA LEU A 115 -1.73 6.50 -9.46
C LEU A 115 -2.61 6.53 -10.72
N GLU A 116 -1.97 6.64 -11.87
CA GLU A 116 -2.65 6.63 -13.16
C GLU A 116 -2.83 5.20 -13.66
N MET A 117 -3.89 4.99 -14.44
CA MET A 117 -4.28 3.68 -14.98
C MET A 117 -4.55 3.77 -16.48
N ARG A 118 -4.20 2.72 -17.23
CA ARG A 118 -4.58 2.52 -18.63
C ARG A 118 -5.14 1.13 -18.89
#